data_AF-A2X933-F1
#
_entry.id   AF-A2X933-F1
#
_cell.length_a   1.000
_cell.length_b   1.000
_cell.length_c   1.000
_cell.angle_alpha   90.00
_cell.angle_beta   90.00
_cell.angle_gamma   90.00
#
_symmetry.space_group_name_H-M   'P 1'
#
loop_
_entity.id
_entity.type
_entity.pdbx_description
1 polymer ?
#
loop_
_entity_poly.entity_id
_entity_poly.type
_entity_poly.pdbx_seq_one_letter_code
_entity_poly.pdbx_strand_id
1 'polypeptide(L)'
;MRATTGARHLHPPWRRGLRHHRQSTMPPRASRGRLADAALFTAGAVLGSVLLLTLASPFSSSSSPSSGVGSGEVDRLGGGRTFYDDPGVAYTIDRPIVGWDEKRAEWLRAHPELAGGGGERVLMVSGSQPEPCGSPAGDSLLTRLLKNKLDYCRLNGVQLLYNTALLRPSMDRYWAKIPVVRAAMVAHPEAEWVWWVDSDAVLTDMDFRLPLSRYRDHNFVAHGWPHLVYESRSWTSLNAGVFLIRNCQWSLDFMDAWAAMGPDSPEYQHWGAVLTSTFKDKVFNESDDQSALVYMLLQSGSPWRDKVYLESDYYFEGYWLEIAGRLGNITERYEAMERGAAPLRRRHAEAEHASYAAARDAALAGAGLAESGVSGWRRPFVTHFTGCQPCSGHRNEHYTGKSCDEGIRRALSFADDQVLRAYGFRHAGPLSDAVSPLPFDHPTQTA
;
A
#
# COMPACT_ATOMS: atom_id res chain seq x y z
N MET A 1 -21.86 -20.57 23.86
CA MET A 1 -22.60 -20.92 22.64
C MET A 1 -21.68 -20.68 21.45
N ARG A 2 -21.30 -21.73 20.70
CA ARG A 2 -20.40 -21.61 19.53
C ARG A 2 -21.19 -20.99 18.37
N ALA A 3 -20.87 -19.76 17.99
CA ALA A 3 -21.33 -19.17 16.73
C ALA A 3 -20.29 -19.50 15.64
N THR A 4 -20.56 -20.55 14.87
CA THR A 4 -19.88 -20.78 13.60
C THR A 4 -20.47 -19.83 12.56
N THR A 5 -19.89 -18.64 12.42
CA THR A 5 -20.13 -17.76 11.27
C THR A 5 -19.36 -18.32 10.09
N GLY A 6 -20.06 -18.98 9.17
CA GLY A 6 -19.51 -19.38 7.88
C GLY A 6 -19.17 -18.12 7.07
N ALA A 7 -17.89 -17.84 6.91
CA ALA A 7 -17.41 -16.83 5.98
C ALA A 7 -17.77 -17.30 4.55
N ARG A 8 -18.73 -16.61 3.92
CA ARG A 8 -18.94 -16.75 2.47
C ARG A 8 -17.85 -15.91 1.79
N HIS A 9 -16.92 -16.59 1.15
CA HIS A 9 -15.85 -15.94 0.38
C HIS A 9 -16.44 -14.96 -0.64
N LEU A 10 -15.77 -13.82 -0.81
CA LEU A 10 -16.09 -12.84 -1.85
C LEU A 10 -16.16 -13.54 -3.21
N HIS A 11 -17.20 -13.28 -4.00
CA HIS A 11 -17.23 -13.77 -5.38
C HIS A 11 -16.30 -12.92 -6.25
N PRO A 12 -15.56 -13.52 -7.21
CA PRO A 12 -14.67 -12.74 -8.06
C PRO A 12 -15.44 -11.76 -8.97
N PRO A 13 -15.01 -10.51 -9.08
CA PRO A 13 -15.73 -9.44 -9.77
C PRO A 13 -15.75 -9.59 -11.30
N TRP A 14 -14.76 -10.29 -11.86
CA TRP A 14 -14.47 -10.23 -13.30
C TRP A 14 -15.42 -11.05 -14.19
N ARG A 15 -16.21 -12.00 -13.66
CA ARG A 15 -17.02 -12.92 -14.49
C ARG A 15 -18.18 -12.27 -15.26
N ARG A 16 -18.63 -11.05 -14.92
CA ARG A 16 -19.66 -10.34 -15.71
C ARG A 16 -19.10 -9.34 -16.74
N GLY A 17 -17.85 -8.90 -16.60
CA GLY A 17 -17.21 -7.93 -17.52
C GLY A 17 -16.39 -8.54 -18.67
N LEU A 18 -15.93 -9.79 -18.50
CA LEU A 18 -14.91 -10.42 -19.37
C LEU A 18 -15.33 -10.73 -20.82
N ARG A 19 -16.59 -10.53 -21.24
CA ARG A 19 -17.02 -10.85 -22.62
C ARG A 19 -16.60 -9.83 -23.69
N HIS A 20 -16.01 -8.69 -23.34
CA HIS A 20 -15.73 -7.61 -24.31
C HIS A 20 -14.35 -6.93 -24.20
N HIS A 21 -13.30 -7.62 -23.75
CA HIS A 21 -11.94 -7.06 -23.73
C HIS A 21 -11.26 -7.03 -25.12
N ARG A 22 -11.27 -5.85 -25.74
CA ARG A 22 -10.28 -5.36 -26.72
C ARG A 22 -9.88 -3.95 -26.27
N GLN A 23 -8.59 -3.58 -26.38
CA GLN A 23 -7.93 -2.31 -25.99
C GLN A 23 -7.16 -2.39 -24.66
N SER A 24 -5.93 -1.91 -24.47
CA SER A 24 -4.98 -1.09 -25.24
C SER A 24 -3.56 -1.61 -25.00
N THR A 25 -2.71 -1.66 -26.03
CA THR A 25 -1.28 -1.95 -25.88
C THR A 25 -0.59 -0.74 -25.24
N MET A 26 0.11 -0.93 -24.11
CA MET A 26 0.98 0.11 -23.55
C MET A 26 2.01 0.54 -24.61
N PRO A 27 2.36 1.84 -24.68
CA PRO A 27 3.44 2.27 -25.56
C PRO A 27 4.72 1.52 -25.20
N PRO A 28 5.50 1.06 -26.20
CA PRO A 28 6.76 0.35 -25.94
C PRO A 28 7.67 1.20 -25.06
N ARG A 29 8.43 0.53 -24.19
CA ARG A 29 9.45 1.15 -23.35
C ARG A 29 10.40 1.93 -24.26
N ALA A 30 10.34 3.26 -24.22
CA ALA A 30 11.29 4.09 -24.95
C ALA A 30 12.68 3.78 -24.39
N SER A 31 13.55 3.17 -25.20
CA SER A 31 14.97 3.03 -24.86
C SER A 31 15.55 4.42 -24.68
N ARG A 32 15.73 4.88 -23.43
CA ARG A 32 16.53 6.08 -23.14
C ARG A 32 17.98 5.76 -23.48
N GLY A 33 18.32 5.87 -24.77
CA GLY A 33 19.69 5.97 -25.23
C GLY A 33 20.29 7.25 -24.66
N ARG A 34 21.37 7.11 -23.87
CA ARG A 34 22.21 8.23 -23.46
C ARG A 34 22.99 8.71 -24.68
N LEU A 35 22.44 9.66 -25.43
CA LEU A 35 23.23 10.59 -26.23
C LEU A 35 22.68 11.99 -25.98
N ALA A 36 23.58 12.80 -25.45
CA ALA A 36 23.42 14.21 -25.25
C ALA A 36 23.13 14.89 -26.59
N ASP A 37 22.21 15.85 -26.59
CA ASP A 37 22.31 17.00 -27.47
C ASP A 37 21.98 18.26 -26.67
N ALA A 38 23.04 19.06 -26.54
CA ALA A 38 23.00 20.41 -26.05
C ALA A 38 22.42 21.32 -27.15
N ALA A 39 21.33 22.04 -26.86
CA ALA A 39 20.98 23.26 -27.57
C ALA A 39 19.96 24.10 -26.77
N LEU A 40 20.49 25.09 -26.05
CA LEU A 40 20.04 26.48 -25.99
C LEU A 40 18.53 26.76 -26.10
N PHE A 41 17.93 27.26 -25.00
CA PHE A 41 17.14 28.49 -25.03
C PHE A 41 17.31 29.26 -23.71
N THR A 42 18.11 30.32 -23.78
CA THR A 42 18.17 31.40 -22.80
C THR A 42 17.04 32.40 -23.05
N ALA A 43 16.22 32.70 -22.05
CA ALA A 43 15.70 34.04 -21.77
C ALA A 43 14.79 34.02 -20.53
N GLY A 44 15.03 34.94 -19.58
CA GLY A 44 14.01 35.38 -18.62
C GLY A 44 14.36 35.22 -17.14
N ALA A 45 15.32 36.00 -16.66
CA ALA A 45 15.53 36.24 -15.23
C ALA A 45 14.56 37.32 -14.73
N VAL A 46 13.89 37.12 -13.59
CA VAL A 46 13.58 38.17 -12.60
C VAL A 46 13.60 37.58 -11.19
N LEU A 47 14.31 38.29 -10.31
CA LEU A 47 14.63 38.05 -8.91
C LEU A 47 13.42 38.05 -7.95
N GLY A 48 13.56 37.32 -6.84
CA GLY A 48 12.72 37.45 -5.65
C GLY A 48 13.36 36.79 -4.43
N SER A 49 14.32 37.49 -3.82
CA SER A 49 14.98 37.11 -2.56
C SER A 49 14.14 37.55 -1.35
N VAL A 50 13.76 36.64 -0.43
CA VAL A 50 13.34 36.95 0.95
C VAL A 50 13.81 35.79 1.85
N LEU A 51 14.99 35.89 2.46
CA LEU A 51 15.30 36.34 3.83
C LEU A 51 14.86 35.36 4.95
N LEU A 52 15.84 34.60 5.44
CA LEU A 52 15.83 33.79 6.66
C LEU A 52 15.78 34.69 7.92
N LEU A 53 14.94 34.32 8.90
CA LEU A 53 15.05 34.77 10.28
C LEU A 53 15.16 33.57 11.22
N THR A 54 16.39 33.35 11.68
CA THR A 54 16.75 32.50 12.81
C THR A 54 16.47 33.22 14.12
N LEU A 55 15.83 32.57 15.09
CA LEU A 55 15.81 33.01 16.49
C LEU A 55 16.26 31.86 17.41
N ALA A 56 17.49 32.04 17.90
CA ALA A 56 17.98 31.81 19.25
C ALA A 56 17.80 30.43 19.92
N SER A 57 18.93 29.70 19.99
CA SER A 57 19.26 28.80 21.10
C SER A 57 19.59 29.61 22.37
N PRO A 58 19.60 28.95 23.54
CA PRO A 58 20.88 28.90 24.26
C PRO A 58 21.13 27.53 24.88
N PHE A 59 22.37 27.02 24.80
CA PHE A 59 23.13 26.53 25.96
C PHE A 59 24.56 26.19 25.53
N SER A 60 25.43 27.17 25.82
CA SER A 60 26.81 27.10 26.32
C SER A 60 27.84 26.13 25.70
N SER A 61 28.76 26.80 25.02
CA SER A 61 30.18 26.51 24.80
C SER A 61 30.93 25.82 25.95
N SER A 62 31.76 24.83 25.61
CA SER A 62 33.14 24.79 26.10
C SER A 62 34.08 24.19 25.04
N SER A 63 35.26 24.78 24.96
CA SER A 63 36.34 24.67 23.99
C SER A 63 37.03 23.30 23.86
N SER A 64 37.47 22.98 22.64
CA SER A 64 38.35 21.85 22.27
C SER A 64 39.75 21.91 22.91
N PRO A 65 40.50 20.79 22.86
CA PRO A 65 41.62 20.80 21.93
C PRO A 65 41.80 19.49 21.13
N SER A 66 42.35 19.67 19.93
CA SER A 66 42.78 18.66 18.96
C SER A 66 43.65 17.55 19.54
N SER A 67 43.36 16.29 19.20
CA SER A 67 44.37 15.24 19.01
C SER A 67 43.78 13.95 18.42
N GLY A 68 44.41 13.46 17.36
CA GLY A 68 44.43 12.04 16.98
C GLY A 68 43.22 11.51 16.22
N VAL A 69 43.35 11.42 14.89
CA VAL A 69 42.56 10.51 14.04
C VAL A 69 42.97 9.08 14.43
N GLY A 70 42.27 8.53 15.43
CA GLY A 70 42.41 7.15 15.89
C GLY A 70 41.14 6.38 15.56
N SER A 71 41.31 5.14 15.12
CA SER A 71 40.30 4.18 14.68
C SER A 71 39.28 3.72 15.74
N GLY A 72 38.84 4.62 16.63
CA GLY A 72 37.98 4.33 17.78
C GLY A 72 36.68 5.13 17.84
N GLU A 73 36.26 5.78 16.75
CA GLU A 73 35.09 6.67 16.74
C GLU A 73 33.75 5.95 16.46
N VAL A 74 33.79 4.68 16.05
CA VAL A 74 32.58 3.87 15.80
C VAL A 74 31.83 3.53 17.10
N ASP A 75 32.53 3.42 18.24
CA ASP A 75 31.92 3.11 19.54
C ASP A 75 31.00 4.22 20.09
N ARG A 76 31.05 5.45 19.54
CA ARG A 76 30.25 6.58 20.05
C ARG A 76 28.79 6.58 19.60
N LEU A 77 28.42 5.75 18.63
CA LEU A 77 27.04 5.58 18.18
C LEU A 77 26.28 4.44 18.91
N GLY A 78 26.88 3.84 19.94
CA GLY A 78 26.15 3.07 20.95
C GLY A 78 25.64 1.68 20.55
N GLY A 79 25.99 1.18 19.37
CA GLY A 79 25.67 -0.20 18.96
C GLY A 79 26.96 -0.98 18.66
N GLY A 80 27.10 -2.18 19.21
CA GLY A 80 28.16 -3.10 18.80
C GLY A 80 28.07 -3.43 17.30
N ARG A 81 29.07 -4.14 16.75
CA ARG A 81 29.04 -4.57 15.35
C ARG A 81 27.76 -5.35 15.04
N THR A 82 27.09 -5.01 13.94
CA THR A 82 25.88 -5.67 13.45
C THR A 82 26.07 -6.17 12.02
N PHE A 83 25.03 -6.76 11.43
CA PHE A 83 25.06 -7.13 10.01
C PHE A 83 25.22 -5.92 9.07
N TYR A 84 24.98 -4.69 9.54
CA TYR A 84 25.23 -3.48 8.74
C TYR A 84 26.73 -3.20 8.52
N ASP A 85 27.60 -3.81 9.33
CA ASP A 85 29.06 -3.73 9.18
C ASP A 85 29.63 -4.80 8.24
N ASP A 86 28.77 -5.65 7.67
CA ASP A 86 29.14 -6.68 6.70
C ASP A 86 29.01 -6.11 5.26
N PRO A 87 30.11 -5.88 4.52
CA PRO A 87 30.07 -5.38 3.14
C PRO A 87 29.39 -6.36 2.16
N GLY A 88 29.15 -7.60 2.60
CA GLY A 88 28.34 -8.61 1.93
C GLY A 88 26.86 -8.25 1.87
N VAL A 89 26.34 -7.53 2.88
CA VAL A 89 24.93 -7.13 2.95
C VAL A 89 24.66 -5.96 2.02
N ALA A 90 23.70 -6.14 1.11
CA ALA A 90 23.31 -5.13 0.14
C ALA A 90 21.81 -4.85 0.20
N TYR A 91 21.40 -3.62 -0.09
CA TYR A 91 19.99 -3.22 -0.19
C TYR A 91 19.37 -3.53 -1.55
N THR A 92 20.20 -3.84 -2.56
CA THR A 92 19.79 -3.99 -3.96
C THR A 92 19.46 -5.44 -4.32
N ILE A 93 18.50 -5.63 -5.23
CA ILE A 93 17.95 -6.94 -5.63
C ILE A 93 18.94 -7.86 -6.35
N ASP A 94 20.03 -7.32 -6.91
CA ASP A 94 21.05 -8.08 -7.63
C ASP A 94 22.03 -8.85 -6.73
N ARG A 95 21.96 -8.63 -5.42
CA ARG A 95 22.83 -9.29 -4.43
C ARG A 95 21.96 -9.98 -3.37
N PRO A 96 21.72 -11.29 -3.50
CA PRO A 96 20.98 -12.05 -2.49
C PRO A 96 21.62 -11.93 -1.11
N ILE A 97 20.79 -11.90 -0.07
CA ILE A 97 21.24 -11.98 1.33
C ILE A 97 20.93 -13.38 1.83
N VAL A 98 21.91 -14.03 2.45
CA VAL A 98 21.74 -15.33 3.10
C VAL A 98 21.86 -15.18 4.62
N GLY A 99 21.14 -16.04 5.35
CA GLY A 99 21.11 -16.01 6.83
C GLY A 99 20.44 -14.76 7.39
N TRP A 100 19.44 -14.22 6.68
CA TRP A 100 18.73 -13.01 7.08
C TRP A 100 17.98 -13.17 8.40
N ASP A 101 17.37 -14.33 8.62
CA ASP A 101 16.63 -14.59 9.86
C ASP A 101 17.56 -14.54 11.09
N GLU A 102 18.76 -15.11 11.00
CA GLU A 102 19.77 -15.03 12.06
C GLU A 102 20.29 -13.61 12.27
N LYS A 103 20.63 -12.91 11.18
CA LYS A 103 21.10 -11.51 11.21
C LYS A 103 20.07 -10.59 11.87
N ARG A 104 18.79 -10.75 11.49
CA ARG A 104 17.67 -9.98 12.02
C ARG A 104 17.41 -10.32 13.50
N ALA A 105 17.44 -11.59 13.87
CA ALA A 105 17.25 -12.01 15.27
C ALA A 105 18.39 -11.55 16.19
N GLU A 106 19.64 -11.52 15.71
CA GLU A 106 20.76 -10.92 16.44
C GLU A 106 20.56 -9.43 16.65
N TRP A 107 20.21 -8.69 15.60
CA TRP A 107 19.96 -7.25 15.68
C TRP A 107 18.82 -6.92 16.66
N LEU A 108 17.70 -7.65 16.60
CA LEU A 108 16.56 -7.45 17.52
C LEU A 108 16.92 -7.70 18.99
N ARG A 109 17.78 -8.69 19.27
CA ARG A 109 18.28 -8.95 20.64
C ARG A 109 19.17 -7.84 21.16
N ALA A 110 19.93 -7.19 20.28
CA ALA A 110 20.78 -6.05 20.63
C ALA A 110 20.01 -4.74 20.80
N HIS A 111 18.77 -4.65 20.28
CA HIS A 111 17.93 -3.44 20.29
C HIS A 111 16.51 -3.71 20.85
N PRO A 112 16.39 -4.13 22.13
CA PRO A 112 15.10 -4.50 22.72
C PRO A 112 14.06 -3.37 22.72
N GLU A 113 14.48 -2.11 22.75
CA GLU A 113 13.63 -0.93 22.64
C GLU A 113 12.98 -0.79 21.25
N LEU A 114 13.66 -1.26 20.19
CA LEU A 114 13.14 -1.27 18.82
C LEU A 114 12.34 -2.54 18.53
N ALA A 115 12.61 -3.64 19.25
CA ALA A 115 11.84 -4.89 19.17
C ALA A 115 10.42 -4.79 19.77
N GLY A 116 10.07 -3.67 20.41
CA GLY A 116 8.74 -3.42 20.95
C GLY A 116 7.62 -3.50 19.90
N GLY A 117 6.45 -4.00 20.28
CA GLY A 117 5.30 -4.21 19.38
C GLY A 117 5.10 -5.66 18.94
N GLY A 118 6.00 -6.57 19.33
CA GLY A 118 5.90 -7.99 19.01
C GLY A 118 5.96 -8.27 17.50
N GLY A 119 5.63 -9.50 17.11
CA GLY A 119 5.55 -9.93 15.71
C GLY A 119 4.39 -9.32 14.92
N GLU A 120 3.99 -8.09 15.24
CA GLU A 120 2.85 -7.37 14.65
C GLU A 120 3.24 -5.98 14.13
N ARG A 121 4.51 -5.56 14.22
CA ARG A 121 4.94 -4.26 13.68
C ARG A 121 4.85 -4.26 12.15
N VAL A 122 4.11 -3.29 11.61
CA VAL A 122 3.89 -3.11 10.16
C VAL A 122 4.56 -1.84 9.67
N LEU A 123 5.32 -1.96 8.59
CA LEU A 123 5.80 -0.85 7.78
C LEU A 123 5.01 -0.80 6.47
N MET A 124 4.12 0.18 6.32
CA MET A 124 3.48 0.46 5.04
C MET A 124 4.50 1.10 4.10
N VAL A 125 4.59 0.57 2.89
CA VAL A 125 5.39 1.09 1.80
C VAL A 125 4.46 1.47 0.65
N SER A 126 4.57 2.71 0.21
CA SER A 126 3.89 3.24 -0.97
C SER A 126 4.89 4.05 -1.79
N GLY A 127 4.54 4.43 -3.01
CA GLY A 127 5.38 5.34 -3.76
C GLY A 127 4.78 5.80 -5.08
N SER A 128 5.42 6.79 -5.66
CA SER A 128 5.13 7.31 -7.00
C SER A 128 6.44 7.61 -7.73
N GLN A 129 6.36 7.83 -9.04
CA GLN A 129 7.52 8.19 -9.84
C GLN A 129 8.13 9.55 -9.39
N PRO A 130 9.43 9.79 -9.61
CA PRO A 130 10.09 11.05 -9.25
C PRO A 130 9.67 12.23 -10.12
N GLU A 131 9.35 11.98 -11.39
CA GLU A 131 8.95 13.03 -12.32
C GLU A 131 7.50 13.48 -12.09
N PRO A 132 7.15 14.74 -12.43
CA PRO A 132 5.77 15.19 -12.42
C PRO A 132 4.85 14.29 -13.25
N CYS A 133 3.60 14.20 -12.84
CA CYS A 133 2.60 13.42 -13.55
C CYS A 133 2.34 13.96 -14.96
N GLY A 134 2.09 13.04 -15.91
CA GLY A 134 1.67 13.41 -17.26
C GLY A 134 0.24 13.97 -17.31
N SER A 135 -0.62 13.53 -16.38
CA SER A 135 -1.98 14.04 -16.20
C SER A 135 -1.97 15.34 -15.39
N PRO A 136 -2.69 16.41 -15.81
CA PRO A 136 -2.75 17.68 -15.07
C PRO A 136 -3.26 17.57 -13.62
N ALA A 137 -4.12 16.59 -13.33
CA ALA A 137 -4.64 16.35 -11.98
C ALA A 137 -3.79 15.35 -11.18
N GLY A 138 -2.80 14.70 -11.82
CA GLY A 138 -2.11 13.54 -11.28
C GLY A 138 -1.41 13.80 -9.96
N ASP A 139 -0.55 14.81 -9.88
CA ASP A 139 0.19 15.13 -8.65
C ASP A 139 -0.73 15.59 -7.51
N SER A 140 -1.82 16.30 -7.83
CA SER A 140 -2.83 16.68 -6.85
C SER A 140 -3.53 15.44 -6.27
N LEU A 141 -3.91 14.49 -7.12
CA LEU A 141 -4.51 13.22 -6.68
C LEU A 141 -3.51 12.39 -5.86
N LEU A 142 -2.25 12.26 -6.30
CA LEU A 142 -1.20 11.55 -5.56
C LEU A 142 -0.98 12.16 -4.17
N THR A 143 -1.01 13.49 -4.05
CA THR A 143 -0.92 14.18 -2.76
C THR A 143 -2.08 13.81 -1.83
N ARG A 144 -3.32 13.78 -2.35
CA ARG A 144 -4.50 13.38 -1.56
C ARG A 144 -4.46 11.89 -1.17
N LEU A 145 -3.94 11.03 -2.06
CA LEU A 145 -3.74 9.61 -1.82
C LEU A 145 -2.67 9.36 -0.74
N LEU A 146 -1.58 10.14 -0.74
CA LEU A 146 -0.58 10.12 0.33
C LEU A 146 -1.19 10.56 1.68
N LYS A 147 -1.96 11.65 1.71
CA LYS A 147 -2.69 12.07 2.94
C LYS A 147 -3.53 10.93 3.51
N ASN A 148 -4.31 10.24 2.67
CA ASN A 148 -5.13 9.12 3.10
C ASN A 148 -4.31 8.01 3.81
N LYS A 149 -3.16 7.64 3.22
CA LYS A 149 -2.24 6.66 3.83
C LYS A 149 -1.66 7.16 5.15
N LEU A 150 -1.26 8.44 5.21
CA LEU A 150 -0.74 9.09 6.41
C LEU A 150 -1.77 9.05 7.56
N ASP A 151 -3.03 9.39 7.27
CA ASP A 151 -4.10 9.38 8.27
C ASP A 151 -4.35 7.97 8.81
N TYR A 152 -4.41 6.96 7.94
CA TYR A 152 -4.62 5.58 8.37
C TYR A 152 -3.46 5.11 9.25
N CYS A 153 -2.24 5.37 8.81
CA CYS A 153 -1.03 4.97 9.53
C CYS A 153 -0.98 5.58 10.94
N ARG A 154 -1.29 6.87 11.04
CA ARG A 154 -1.37 7.62 12.29
C ARG A 154 -2.43 7.05 13.25
N LEU A 155 -3.61 6.71 12.74
CA LEU A 155 -4.71 6.16 13.54
C LEU A 155 -4.48 4.71 14.00
N ASN A 156 -3.71 3.92 13.24
CA ASN A 156 -3.54 2.48 13.46
C ASN A 156 -2.14 2.07 13.93
N GLY A 157 -1.24 3.02 14.23
CA GLY A 157 0.11 2.73 14.72
C GLY A 157 0.99 2.02 13.70
N VAL A 158 0.75 2.25 12.40
CA VAL A 158 1.53 1.71 11.29
C VAL A 158 2.56 2.75 10.87
N GLN A 159 3.80 2.34 10.61
CA GLN A 159 4.81 3.25 10.06
C GLN A 159 4.61 3.41 8.56
N LEU A 160 4.89 4.60 8.02
CA LEU A 160 4.76 4.88 6.58
C LEU A 160 6.13 5.24 5.99
N LEU A 161 6.54 4.49 4.97
CA LEU A 161 7.61 4.83 4.05
C LEU A 161 7.01 5.15 2.68
N TYR A 162 7.21 6.37 2.21
CA TYR A 162 6.77 6.79 0.88
C TYR A 162 7.97 7.06 -0.02
N ASN A 163 8.17 6.20 -1.01
CA ASN A 163 9.29 6.29 -1.92
C ASN A 163 8.96 7.11 -3.18
N THR A 164 9.86 8.01 -3.56
CA THR A 164 9.79 8.79 -4.81
C THR A 164 11.00 8.58 -5.70
N ALA A 165 11.87 7.61 -5.39
CA ALA A 165 13.09 7.34 -6.15
C ALA A 165 13.00 6.01 -6.92
N LEU A 166 13.57 5.96 -8.12
CA LEU A 166 13.80 4.69 -8.82
C LEU A 166 15.09 4.04 -8.30
N LEU A 167 14.98 3.16 -7.30
CA LEU A 167 16.13 2.47 -6.70
C LEU A 167 16.88 1.55 -7.69
N ARG A 168 16.16 1.08 -8.71
CA ARG A 168 16.70 0.33 -9.85
C ARG A 168 16.06 0.88 -11.12
N PRO A 169 16.69 1.82 -11.85
CA PRO A 169 16.06 2.50 -12.99
C PRO A 169 15.55 1.56 -14.09
N SER A 170 16.13 0.38 -14.21
CA SER A 170 15.69 -0.67 -15.13
C SER A 170 14.45 -1.43 -14.64
N MET A 171 14.05 -1.34 -13.38
CA MET A 171 12.75 -1.82 -12.87
C MET A 171 11.83 -0.61 -12.63
N ASP A 172 11.06 -0.22 -13.65
CA ASP A 172 10.14 0.92 -13.60
C ASP A 172 8.67 0.50 -13.39
N ARG A 173 7.78 1.49 -13.30
CA ARG A 173 6.32 1.31 -13.19
C ARG A 173 5.95 0.31 -12.07
N TYR A 174 5.17 -0.71 -12.39
CA TYR A 174 4.72 -1.74 -11.45
C TYR A 174 5.84 -2.66 -10.96
N TRP A 175 7.01 -2.71 -11.62
CA TRP A 175 8.18 -3.45 -11.12
C TRP A 175 9.01 -2.67 -10.09
N ALA A 176 8.86 -1.34 -10.03
CA ALA A 176 9.65 -0.47 -9.14
C ALA A 176 9.42 -0.79 -7.64
N LYS A 177 8.27 -1.39 -7.30
CA LYS A 177 7.95 -1.79 -5.92
C LYS A 177 8.91 -2.86 -5.37
N ILE A 178 9.43 -3.74 -6.23
CA ILE A 178 10.25 -4.87 -5.78
C ILE A 178 11.57 -4.39 -5.13
N PRO A 179 12.40 -3.56 -5.79
CA PRO A 179 13.58 -2.97 -5.16
C PRO A 179 13.26 -2.19 -3.87
N VAL A 180 12.14 -1.47 -3.84
CA VAL A 180 11.74 -0.63 -2.70
C VAL A 180 11.37 -1.48 -1.49
N VAL A 181 10.53 -2.51 -1.69
CA VAL A 181 10.13 -3.44 -0.63
C VAL A 181 11.35 -4.20 -0.10
N ARG A 182 12.24 -4.69 -0.98
CA ARG A 182 13.48 -5.36 -0.56
C ARG A 182 14.36 -4.43 0.26
N ALA A 183 14.58 -3.19 -0.19
CA ALA A 183 15.37 -2.21 0.56
C ALA A 183 14.74 -1.88 1.92
N ALA A 184 13.41 -1.75 1.97
CA ALA A 184 12.66 -1.52 3.21
C ALA A 184 12.80 -2.69 4.19
N MET A 185 12.73 -3.94 3.73
CA MET A 185 12.96 -5.12 4.58
C MET A 185 14.33 -5.08 5.25
N VAL A 186 15.39 -4.73 4.49
CA VAL A 186 16.75 -4.68 5.01
C VAL A 186 16.96 -3.48 5.94
N ALA A 187 16.38 -2.32 5.62
CA ALA A 187 16.51 -1.10 6.41
C ALA A 187 15.68 -1.11 7.70
N HIS A 188 14.63 -1.94 7.77
CA HIS A 188 13.70 -2.02 8.89
C HIS A 188 13.63 -3.44 9.49
N PRO A 189 14.73 -3.95 10.08
CA PRO A 189 14.74 -5.27 10.73
C PRO A 189 13.73 -5.38 11.89
N GLU A 190 13.29 -4.25 12.46
CA GLU A 190 12.24 -4.18 13.47
C GLU A 190 10.82 -4.44 12.94
N ALA A 191 10.57 -4.20 11.65
CA ALA A 191 9.28 -4.50 11.04
C ALA A 191 9.14 -6.02 10.86
N GLU A 192 8.04 -6.59 11.35
CA GLU A 192 7.71 -7.99 11.08
C GLU A 192 7.04 -8.13 9.71
N TRP A 193 6.24 -7.13 9.33
CA TRP A 193 5.57 -7.08 8.04
C TRP A 193 5.90 -5.80 7.29
N VAL A 194 6.26 -5.95 6.03
CA VAL A 194 6.26 -4.86 5.05
C VAL A 194 4.96 -4.95 4.26
N TRP A 195 4.20 -3.85 4.21
CA TRP A 195 2.89 -3.77 3.57
C TRP A 195 2.97 -2.85 2.36
N TRP A 196 3.06 -3.41 1.16
CA TRP A 196 2.98 -2.62 -0.05
C TRP A 196 1.53 -2.18 -0.33
N VAL A 197 1.35 -0.89 -0.63
CA VAL A 197 0.07 -0.31 -1.04
C VAL A 197 0.30 0.62 -2.23
N ASP A 198 -0.24 0.27 -3.39
CA ASP A 198 -0.17 1.08 -4.61
C ASP A 198 -0.66 2.52 -4.36
N SER A 199 -0.09 3.47 -5.09
CA SER A 199 -0.40 4.89 -4.90
C SER A 199 -1.87 5.20 -5.16
N ASP A 200 -2.52 4.53 -6.12
CA ASP A 200 -3.93 4.67 -6.48
C ASP A 200 -4.87 3.74 -5.67
N ALA A 201 -4.39 3.12 -4.60
CA ALA A 201 -5.23 2.47 -3.61
C ALA A 201 -5.57 3.42 -2.44
N VAL A 202 -6.88 3.51 -2.15
CA VAL A 202 -7.44 4.30 -1.04
C VAL A 202 -7.80 3.37 0.11
N LEU A 203 -7.31 3.66 1.31
CA LEU A 203 -7.75 3.02 2.54
C LEU A 203 -9.09 3.63 2.94
N THR A 204 -10.17 2.89 2.69
CA THR A 204 -11.55 3.38 2.83
C THR A 204 -12.21 3.00 4.15
N ASP A 205 -11.66 2.04 4.90
CA ASP A 205 -12.05 1.76 6.28
C ASP A 205 -10.92 2.18 7.23
N MET A 206 -11.08 3.35 7.87
CA MET A 206 -10.07 3.90 8.78
C MET A 206 -10.07 3.22 10.16
N ASP A 207 -11.11 2.44 10.46
CA ASP A 207 -11.27 1.69 11.69
C ASP A 207 -10.65 0.28 11.59
N PHE A 208 -10.53 -0.26 10.38
CA PHE A 208 -10.06 -1.64 10.15
C PHE A 208 -8.61 -1.83 10.60
N ARG A 209 -8.34 -2.95 11.29
CA ARG A 209 -6.99 -3.40 11.66
C ARG A 209 -6.66 -4.70 10.97
N LEU A 210 -5.43 -4.80 10.46
CA LEU A 210 -4.94 -6.02 9.82
C LEU A 210 -5.00 -7.21 10.79
N PRO A 211 -5.67 -8.32 10.45
CA PRO A 211 -5.79 -9.48 11.33
C PRO A 211 -4.53 -10.36 11.28
N LEU A 212 -3.36 -9.81 11.67
CA LEU A 212 -2.05 -10.43 11.47
C LEU A 212 -1.92 -11.83 12.09
N SER A 213 -2.62 -12.11 13.19
CA SER A 213 -2.67 -13.44 13.82
C SER A 213 -3.25 -14.55 12.92
N ARG A 214 -4.09 -14.18 11.93
CA ARG A 214 -4.60 -15.07 10.88
C ARG A 214 -3.48 -15.54 9.95
N TYR A 215 -2.45 -14.71 9.77
CA TYR A 215 -1.35 -14.93 8.81
C TYR A 215 -0.08 -15.48 9.46
N ARG A 216 -0.13 -15.90 10.74
CA ARG A 216 1.04 -16.36 11.51
C ARG A 216 1.89 -17.44 10.82
N ASP A 217 1.26 -18.32 10.04
CA ASP A 217 1.93 -19.45 9.38
C ASP A 217 2.37 -19.13 7.93
N HIS A 218 2.11 -17.90 7.47
CA HIS A 218 2.34 -17.41 6.11
C HIS A 218 3.37 -16.27 6.11
N ASN A 219 4.00 -16.06 4.96
CA ASN A 219 5.00 -15.02 4.74
C ASN A 219 4.58 -14.01 3.68
N PHE A 220 3.58 -14.33 2.85
CA PHE A 220 3.04 -13.40 1.86
C PHE A 220 1.52 -13.44 1.91
N VAL A 221 0.85 -12.29 1.85
CA VAL A 221 -0.61 -12.18 1.82
C VAL A 221 -1.00 -11.24 0.70
N ALA A 222 -1.85 -11.71 -0.21
CA ALA A 222 -2.44 -10.88 -1.26
C ALA A 222 -3.93 -11.14 -1.34
N HIS A 223 -4.69 -10.17 -1.86
CA HIS A 223 -6.10 -10.40 -2.14
C HIS A 223 -6.20 -11.36 -3.32
N GLY A 224 -7.03 -12.39 -3.23
CA GLY A 224 -7.21 -13.33 -4.31
C GLY A 224 -8.02 -14.57 -3.96
N TRP A 225 -8.30 -15.37 -4.98
CA TRP A 225 -9.18 -16.54 -4.84
C TRP A 225 -8.45 -17.82 -5.27
N PRO A 226 -8.27 -18.81 -4.38
CA PRO A 226 -7.57 -20.05 -4.70
C PRO A 226 -8.08 -20.75 -5.97
N HIS A 227 -9.40 -20.82 -6.16
CA HIS A 227 -10.00 -21.45 -7.35
C HIS A 227 -9.73 -20.66 -8.64
N LEU A 228 -9.54 -19.35 -8.58
CA LEU A 228 -9.14 -18.57 -9.75
C LEU A 228 -7.65 -18.70 -10.07
N VAL A 229 -6.81 -18.81 -9.03
CA VAL A 229 -5.38 -19.03 -9.19
C VAL A 229 -5.16 -20.44 -9.75
N TYR A 230 -5.50 -21.48 -8.99
CA TYR A 230 -5.04 -22.85 -9.24
C TYR A 230 -5.88 -23.62 -10.27
N GLU A 231 -7.16 -23.31 -10.41
CA GLU A 231 -8.06 -24.00 -11.35
C GLU A 231 -8.26 -23.19 -12.63
N SER A 232 -8.73 -21.94 -12.50
CA SER A 232 -9.05 -21.10 -13.67
C SER A 232 -7.80 -20.52 -14.35
N ARG A 233 -6.67 -20.42 -13.62
CA ARG A 233 -5.41 -19.82 -14.09
C ARG A 233 -5.64 -18.43 -14.70
N SER A 234 -6.32 -17.57 -13.95
CA SER A 234 -6.57 -16.18 -14.37
C SER A 234 -5.43 -15.28 -13.93
N TRP A 235 -4.94 -14.40 -14.81
CA TRP A 235 -3.94 -13.40 -14.42
C TRP A 235 -4.49 -12.36 -13.41
N THR A 236 -5.82 -12.24 -13.29
CA THR A 236 -6.52 -11.37 -12.31
C THR A 236 -7.03 -12.12 -11.07
N SER A 237 -6.58 -13.36 -10.90
CA SER A 237 -6.95 -14.23 -9.78
C SER A 237 -6.52 -13.74 -8.39
N LEU A 238 -5.54 -12.84 -8.35
CA LEU A 238 -5.05 -12.12 -7.18
C LEU A 238 -4.64 -10.70 -7.59
N ASN A 239 -4.39 -9.82 -6.61
CA ASN A 239 -3.90 -8.47 -6.84
C ASN A 239 -2.51 -8.27 -6.23
N ALA A 240 -1.56 -7.74 -7.01
CA ALA A 240 -0.19 -7.43 -6.55
C ALA A 240 0.04 -5.95 -6.20
N GLY A 241 -1.02 -5.15 -6.20
CA GLY A 241 -1.01 -3.75 -5.79
C GLY A 241 -1.17 -3.52 -4.30
N VAL A 242 -1.69 -4.51 -3.57
CA VAL A 242 -1.74 -4.48 -2.10
C VAL A 242 -1.36 -5.86 -1.56
N PHE A 243 -0.24 -5.93 -0.84
CA PHE A 243 0.22 -7.18 -0.24
C PHE A 243 1.01 -6.97 1.05
N LEU A 244 0.93 -7.95 1.96
CA LEU A 244 1.83 -8.06 3.10
C LEU A 244 2.93 -9.06 2.76
N ILE A 245 4.18 -8.74 3.12
CA ILE A 245 5.30 -9.65 3.06
C ILE A 245 6.06 -9.63 4.39
N ARG A 246 6.32 -10.80 4.97
CA ARG A 246 7.00 -10.94 6.26
C ARG A 246 8.49 -10.65 6.08
N ASN A 247 9.12 -9.97 7.05
CA ASN A 247 10.55 -9.69 7.00
C ASN A 247 11.38 -10.92 7.43
N CYS A 248 11.59 -11.84 6.49
CA CYS A 248 12.32 -13.10 6.72
C CYS A 248 13.11 -13.55 5.47
N GLN A 249 13.99 -14.54 5.64
CA GLN A 249 14.83 -15.08 4.57
C GLN A 249 13.99 -15.56 3.38
N TRP A 250 12.93 -16.31 3.65
CA TRP A 250 12.00 -16.81 2.61
C TRP A 250 11.50 -15.67 1.72
N SER A 251 11.20 -14.51 2.31
CA SER A 251 10.66 -13.36 1.58
C SER A 251 11.72 -12.69 0.72
N LEU A 252 12.99 -12.65 1.16
CA LEU A 252 14.08 -12.14 0.32
C LEU A 252 14.29 -13.07 -0.89
N ASP A 253 14.32 -14.38 -0.66
CA ASP A 253 14.45 -15.38 -1.74
C ASP A 253 13.27 -15.30 -2.72
N PHE A 254 12.06 -15.10 -2.19
CA PHE A 254 10.85 -14.93 -2.99
C PHE A 254 10.92 -13.67 -3.87
N MET A 255 11.40 -12.54 -3.33
CA MET A 255 11.55 -11.29 -4.06
C MET A 255 12.59 -11.42 -5.18
N ASP A 256 13.70 -12.11 -4.94
CA ASP A 256 14.72 -12.40 -5.96
C ASP A 256 14.12 -13.24 -7.10
N ALA A 257 13.36 -14.29 -6.77
CA ALA A 257 12.67 -15.14 -7.75
C ALA A 257 11.60 -14.38 -8.55
N TRP A 258 10.88 -13.45 -7.90
CA TRP A 258 9.88 -12.62 -8.55
C TRP A 258 10.52 -11.61 -9.51
N ALA A 259 11.63 -10.98 -9.09
CA ALA A 259 12.39 -10.04 -9.88
C ALA A 259 12.99 -10.66 -11.16
N ALA A 260 13.24 -11.98 -11.17
CA ALA A 260 13.79 -12.71 -12.32
C ALA A 260 12.88 -12.71 -13.56
N MET A 261 11.59 -12.36 -13.41
CA MET A 261 10.65 -12.14 -14.53
C MET A 261 10.47 -10.66 -14.86
N GLY A 262 11.15 -9.77 -14.15
CA GLY A 262 11.10 -8.32 -14.34
C GLY A 262 12.04 -7.80 -15.41
N PRO A 263 12.04 -6.48 -15.67
CA PRO A 263 12.71 -5.90 -16.82
C PRO A 263 14.24 -5.88 -16.74
N ASP A 264 14.80 -6.26 -15.59
CA ASP A 264 16.22 -6.48 -15.38
C ASP A 264 16.69 -7.83 -15.91
N SER A 265 15.76 -8.78 -16.10
CA SER A 265 16.08 -10.09 -16.63
C SER A 265 16.34 -10.03 -18.14
N PRO A 266 17.39 -10.70 -18.63
CA PRO A 266 17.60 -10.86 -20.07
C PRO A 266 16.43 -11.60 -20.75
N GLU A 267 15.62 -12.34 -19.98
CA GLU A 267 14.46 -13.09 -20.46
C GLU A 267 13.15 -12.29 -20.36
N TYR A 268 13.17 -10.99 -20.03
CA TYR A 268 11.94 -10.21 -19.80
C TYR A 268 10.89 -10.33 -20.91
N GLN A 269 11.32 -10.24 -22.17
CA GLN A 269 10.43 -10.40 -23.33
C GLN A 269 9.91 -11.84 -23.47
N HIS A 270 10.77 -12.83 -23.16
CA HIS A 270 10.37 -14.23 -23.15
C HIS A 270 9.30 -14.49 -22.08
N TRP A 271 9.46 -13.93 -20.88
CA TRP A 271 8.47 -14.02 -19.81
C TRP A 271 7.13 -13.39 -20.21
N GLY A 272 7.12 -12.25 -20.91
CA GLY A 272 5.89 -11.69 -21.46
C GLY A 272 5.10 -12.69 -22.32
N ALA A 273 5.81 -13.41 -23.19
CA ALA A 273 5.21 -14.44 -24.05
C ALA A 273 4.73 -15.66 -23.24
N VAL A 274 5.54 -16.14 -22.30
CA VAL A 274 5.19 -17.26 -21.41
C VAL A 274 3.93 -16.95 -20.62
N LEU A 275 3.86 -15.79 -19.97
CA LEU A 275 2.73 -15.38 -19.13
C LEU A 275 1.45 -15.22 -19.98
N THR A 276 1.56 -14.60 -21.16
CA THR A 276 0.43 -14.47 -22.10
C THR A 276 -0.07 -15.81 -22.61
N SER A 277 0.83 -16.76 -22.87
CA SER A 277 0.44 -18.13 -23.27
C SER A 277 -0.17 -18.93 -22.12
N THR A 278 0.24 -18.65 -20.89
CA THR A 278 -0.22 -19.35 -19.68
C THR A 278 -1.62 -18.88 -19.26
N PHE A 279 -1.88 -17.59 -19.33
CA PHE A 279 -3.11 -16.95 -18.86
C PHE A 279 -4.01 -16.55 -20.03
N LYS A 280 -5.05 -17.35 -20.30
CA LYS A 280 -5.94 -17.16 -21.46
C LYS A 280 -6.67 -15.81 -21.49
N ASP A 281 -6.82 -15.18 -20.34
CA ASP A 281 -7.50 -13.91 -20.13
C ASP A 281 -6.53 -12.71 -20.04
N LYS A 282 -5.21 -12.94 -20.20
CA LYS A 282 -4.21 -11.87 -20.29
C LYS A 282 -4.13 -11.34 -21.73
N VAL A 283 -4.28 -10.02 -21.88
CA VAL A 283 -4.49 -9.38 -23.19
C VAL A 283 -3.28 -8.61 -23.73
N PHE A 284 -2.16 -8.58 -23.00
CA PHE A 284 -0.96 -7.84 -23.39
C PHE A 284 0.30 -8.69 -23.21
N ASN A 285 1.21 -8.62 -24.20
CA ASN A 285 2.44 -9.40 -24.26
C ASN A 285 3.61 -8.68 -23.56
N GLU A 286 3.45 -8.40 -22.27
CA GLU A 286 4.48 -7.86 -21.39
C GLU A 286 4.47 -8.63 -20.07
N SER A 287 5.64 -8.82 -19.45
CA SER A 287 5.73 -9.41 -18.11
C SER A 287 5.37 -8.36 -17.07
N ASP A 288 4.25 -8.54 -16.38
CA ASP A 288 3.84 -7.74 -15.23
C ASP A 288 4.02 -8.51 -13.92
N ASP A 289 4.22 -7.75 -12.84
CA ASP A 289 4.48 -8.26 -11.50
C ASP A 289 3.35 -9.17 -11.01
N GLN A 290 2.10 -8.81 -11.26
CA GLN A 290 0.94 -9.63 -10.87
C GLN A 290 0.89 -10.98 -11.59
N SER A 291 1.03 -10.98 -12.91
CA SER A 291 1.05 -12.21 -13.71
C SER A 291 2.23 -13.10 -13.34
N ALA A 292 3.40 -12.52 -13.11
CA ALA A 292 4.60 -13.22 -12.65
C ALA A 292 4.34 -13.90 -11.28
N LEU A 293 3.69 -13.20 -10.34
CA LEU A 293 3.30 -13.75 -9.04
C LEU A 293 2.36 -14.96 -9.21
N VAL A 294 1.28 -14.82 -9.98
CA VAL A 294 0.36 -15.94 -10.26
C VAL A 294 1.12 -17.12 -10.87
N TYR A 295 2.04 -16.84 -11.81
CA TYR A 295 2.81 -17.88 -12.49
C TYR A 295 3.72 -18.65 -11.53
N MET A 296 4.39 -17.97 -10.59
CA MET A 296 5.21 -18.60 -9.54
C MET A 296 4.40 -19.56 -8.67
N LEU A 297 3.18 -19.18 -8.29
CA LEU A 297 2.30 -20.01 -7.46
C LEU A 297 1.77 -21.24 -8.21
N LEU A 298 1.57 -21.10 -9.53
CA LEU A 298 1.05 -22.15 -10.39
C LEU A 298 2.03 -23.27 -10.70
N GLN A 299 3.33 -23.03 -10.61
CA GLN A 299 4.33 -24.04 -10.96
C GLN A 299 4.16 -25.32 -10.13
N SER A 300 4.33 -26.46 -10.79
CA SER A 300 4.32 -27.76 -10.11
C SER A 300 5.49 -27.83 -9.13
N GLY A 301 5.22 -28.13 -7.86
CA GLY A 301 6.24 -28.13 -6.81
C GLY A 301 6.74 -26.74 -6.42
N SER A 302 5.98 -25.67 -6.69
CA SER A 302 6.33 -24.31 -6.28
C SER A 302 6.65 -24.25 -4.77
N PRO A 303 7.88 -23.84 -4.38
CA PRO A 303 8.27 -23.75 -2.97
C PRO A 303 7.58 -22.60 -2.25
N TRP A 304 6.85 -21.76 -2.98
CA TRP A 304 6.24 -20.54 -2.47
C TRP A 304 4.81 -20.76 -1.98
N ARG A 305 4.10 -21.72 -2.60
CA ARG A 305 2.64 -21.86 -2.51
C ARG A 305 2.12 -21.90 -1.07
N ASP A 306 2.73 -22.70 -0.22
CA ASP A 306 2.24 -22.95 1.15
C ASP A 306 2.46 -21.76 2.10
N LYS A 307 3.30 -20.79 1.71
CA LYS A 307 3.57 -19.57 2.48
C LYS A 307 2.82 -18.35 1.97
N VAL A 308 2.04 -18.49 0.88
CA VAL A 308 1.19 -17.44 0.33
C VAL A 308 -0.26 -17.63 0.76
N TYR A 309 -0.79 -16.65 1.49
CA TYR A 309 -2.20 -16.57 1.85
C TYR A 309 -2.97 -15.73 0.82
N LEU A 310 -4.04 -16.31 0.25
CA LEU A 310 -4.95 -15.61 -0.67
C LEU A 310 -6.17 -15.14 0.13
N GLU A 311 -6.18 -13.88 0.52
CA GLU A 311 -7.24 -13.27 1.33
C GLU A 311 -8.46 -12.91 0.46
N SER A 312 -9.63 -13.36 0.88
CA SER A 312 -10.91 -13.16 0.19
C SER A 312 -12.10 -13.01 1.13
N ASP A 313 -11.88 -12.82 2.44
CA ASP A 313 -12.95 -12.58 3.43
C ASP A 313 -13.28 -11.09 3.59
N TYR A 314 -12.35 -10.22 3.21
CA TYR A 314 -12.54 -8.77 3.16
C TYR A 314 -11.81 -8.18 1.94
N TYR A 315 -12.15 -6.94 1.58
CA TYR A 315 -11.48 -6.18 0.52
C TYR A 315 -10.07 -5.75 0.95
N PHE A 316 -9.16 -6.72 1.13
CA PHE A 316 -7.74 -6.45 1.34
C PHE A 316 -7.16 -5.68 0.14
N GLU A 317 -7.63 -6.03 -1.04
CA GLU A 317 -7.75 -5.13 -2.18
C GLU A 317 -9.20 -5.20 -2.67
N GLY A 318 -9.73 -4.09 -3.17
CA GLY A 318 -11.12 -4.02 -3.62
C GLY A 318 -11.25 -3.22 -4.90
N TYR A 319 -11.71 -3.88 -5.96
CA TYR A 319 -11.87 -3.26 -7.27
C TYR A 319 -12.89 -2.11 -7.22
N TRP A 320 -12.42 -0.90 -7.56
CA TRP A 320 -13.16 0.33 -7.30
C TRP A 320 -14.56 0.40 -7.93
N LEU A 321 -14.78 -0.22 -9.10
CA LEU A 321 -16.07 -0.14 -9.80
C LEU A 321 -17.21 -0.81 -9.02
N GLU A 322 -16.91 -1.83 -8.23
CA GLU A 322 -17.92 -2.49 -7.38
C GLU A 322 -18.22 -1.72 -6.10
N ILE A 323 -17.31 -0.82 -5.71
CA ILE A 323 -17.30 -0.16 -4.41
C ILE A 323 -17.80 1.29 -4.52
N ALA A 324 -17.26 2.07 -5.46
CA ALA A 324 -17.40 3.52 -5.47
C ALA A 324 -18.87 3.99 -5.51
N GLY A 325 -19.73 3.26 -6.23
CA GLY A 325 -21.17 3.54 -6.31
C GLY A 325 -21.97 3.22 -5.05
N ARG A 326 -21.39 2.46 -4.10
CA ARG A 326 -22.07 1.98 -2.88
C ARG A 326 -21.68 2.73 -1.61
N LEU A 327 -20.65 3.56 -1.65
CA LEU A 327 -20.09 4.28 -0.50
C LEU A 327 -21.14 5.15 0.24
N GLY A 328 -22.06 5.79 -0.49
CA GLY A 328 -23.17 6.54 0.11
C GLY A 328 -24.09 5.66 0.95
N ASN A 329 -24.54 4.54 0.39
CA ASN A 329 -25.41 3.59 1.08
C ASN A 329 -24.71 2.94 2.30
N ILE A 330 -23.39 2.70 2.21
CA ILE A 330 -22.59 2.21 3.34
C ILE A 330 -22.59 3.24 4.47
N THR A 331 -22.41 4.53 4.15
CA THR A 331 -22.51 5.61 5.13
C THR A 331 -23.85 5.58 5.86
N GLU A 332 -24.95 5.59 5.11
CA GLU A 332 -26.31 5.66 5.67
C GLU A 332 -26.59 4.50 6.64
N ARG A 333 -26.10 3.29 6.30
CA ARG A 333 -26.23 2.10 7.15
C ARG A 333 -25.41 2.19 8.43
N TYR A 334 -24.16 2.66 8.34
CA TYR A 334 -23.32 2.88 9.52
C TYR A 334 -23.93 3.93 10.44
N GLU A 335 -24.45 5.03 9.89
CA GLU A 335 -25.14 6.03 10.70
C GLU A 335 -26.43 5.50 11.34
N ALA A 336 -27.19 4.66 10.63
CA ALA A 336 -28.37 4.02 11.17
C ALA A 336 -28.04 3.12 12.36
N MET A 337 -26.95 2.34 12.27
CA MET A 337 -26.43 1.56 13.39
C MET A 337 -26.05 2.47 14.56
N GLU A 338 -25.27 3.52 14.31
CA GLU A 338 -24.76 4.40 15.36
C GLU A 338 -25.84 5.23 16.06
N ARG A 339 -26.94 5.59 15.37
CA ARG A 339 -28.12 6.22 15.99
C ARG A 339 -28.66 5.39 17.16
N GLY A 340 -28.61 4.06 17.05
CA GLY A 340 -29.03 3.11 18.09
C GLY A 340 -27.98 2.82 19.15
N ALA A 341 -26.74 3.33 19.01
CA ALA A 341 -25.61 3.01 19.88
C ALA A 341 -25.02 4.28 20.50
N ALA A 342 -25.65 4.76 21.59
CA ALA A 342 -25.25 6.00 22.26
C ALA A 342 -23.73 6.16 22.52
N PRO A 343 -22.99 5.12 22.95
CA PRO A 343 -21.53 5.23 23.12
C PRO A 343 -20.79 5.61 21.84
N LEU A 344 -21.22 5.14 20.66
CA LEU A 344 -20.55 5.41 19.38
C LEU A 344 -20.73 6.85 18.88
N ARG A 345 -21.76 7.54 19.38
CA ARG A 345 -22.06 8.94 19.00
C ARG A 345 -21.30 9.96 19.83
N ARG A 346 -20.81 9.54 20.99
CA ARG A 346 -20.10 10.41 21.93
C ARG A 346 -18.83 10.98 21.27
N ARG A 347 -18.67 12.30 21.38
CA ARG A 347 -17.41 12.97 21.00
C ARG A 347 -16.25 12.48 21.87
N HIS A 348 -15.11 12.22 21.25
CA HIS A 348 -13.92 11.66 21.88
C HIS A 348 -12.66 12.29 21.29
N ALA A 349 -11.55 12.18 22.02
CA ALA A 349 -10.26 12.56 21.46
C ALA A 349 -9.88 11.57 20.36
N GLU A 350 -9.18 12.03 19.32
CA GLU A 350 -8.68 11.14 18.25
C GLU A 350 -7.72 10.05 18.80
N ALA A 351 -7.02 10.34 19.90
CA ALA A 351 -6.20 9.36 20.62
C ALA A 351 -7.01 8.14 21.14
N GLU A 352 -8.33 8.26 21.25
CA GLU A 352 -9.25 7.17 21.61
C GLU A 352 -9.74 6.38 20.39
N HIS A 353 -9.27 6.66 19.16
CA HIS A 353 -9.73 6.02 17.91
C HIS A 353 -9.83 4.50 18.01
N ALA A 354 -8.79 3.86 18.57
CA ALA A 354 -8.72 2.41 18.72
C ALA A 354 -9.91 1.80 19.48
N SER A 355 -10.34 2.44 20.58
CA SER A 355 -11.44 1.92 21.41
C SER A 355 -12.78 2.12 20.72
N TYR A 356 -12.95 3.24 20.01
CA TYR A 356 -14.16 3.52 19.23
C TYR A 356 -14.27 2.65 17.99
N ALA A 357 -13.16 2.39 17.28
CA ALA A 357 -13.10 1.44 16.17
C ALA A 357 -13.52 0.04 16.62
N ALA A 358 -12.96 -0.46 17.73
CA ALA A 358 -13.33 -1.75 18.30
C ALA A 358 -14.82 -1.83 18.72
N ALA A 359 -15.35 -0.75 19.31
CA ALA A 359 -16.77 -0.67 19.66
C ALA A 359 -17.67 -0.66 18.42
N ARG A 360 -17.27 0.04 17.35
CA ARG A 360 -17.96 0.04 16.06
C ARG A 360 -17.97 -1.35 15.44
N ASP A 361 -16.82 -2.02 15.41
CA ASP A 361 -16.68 -3.38 14.88
C ASP A 361 -17.58 -4.37 15.62
N ALA A 362 -17.66 -4.28 16.95
CA ALA A 362 -18.53 -5.13 17.76
C ALA A 362 -20.03 -4.93 17.45
N ALA A 363 -20.43 -3.74 17.00
CA ALA A 363 -21.81 -3.42 16.64
C ALA A 363 -22.24 -3.93 15.25
N LEU A 364 -21.28 -4.14 14.33
CA LEU A 364 -21.58 -4.46 12.92
C LEU A 364 -22.42 -5.73 12.75
N ALA A 365 -22.12 -6.80 13.51
CA ALA A 365 -22.84 -8.05 13.40
C ALA A 365 -24.32 -7.90 13.80
N GLY A 366 -24.59 -7.17 14.89
CA GLY A 366 -25.95 -6.89 15.35
C GLY A 366 -26.74 -6.00 14.39
N ALA A 367 -26.06 -5.19 13.58
CA ALA A 367 -26.67 -4.33 12.56
C ALA A 367 -26.76 -4.99 11.17
N GLY A 368 -26.31 -6.24 11.00
CA GLY A 368 -26.27 -6.89 9.69
C GLY A 368 -25.25 -6.28 8.71
N LEU A 369 -24.20 -5.64 9.23
CA LEU A 369 -23.16 -4.94 8.47
C LEU A 369 -21.80 -5.65 8.51
N ALA A 370 -21.70 -6.85 9.09
CA ALA A 370 -20.43 -7.56 9.24
C ALA A 370 -19.92 -8.21 7.94
N GLU A 371 -20.81 -8.53 7.00
CA GLU A 371 -20.44 -9.14 5.71
C GLU A 371 -19.71 -8.12 4.83
N SER A 372 -18.52 -8.49 4.32
CA SER A 372 -17.79 -7.73 3.30
C SER A 372 -18.22 -8.16 1.90
N GLY A 373 -17.91 -7.36 0.88
CA GLY A 373 -18.12 -7.75 -0.52
C GLY A 373 -19.24 -7.10 -1.27
N VAL A 374 -19.50 -7.63 -2.47
CA VAL A 374 -20.52 -7.13 -3.40
C VAL A 374 -21.94 -7.19 -2.82
N SER A 375 -22.23 -8.16 -1.96
CA SER A 375 -23.49 -8.30 -1.21
C SER A 375 -23.43 -7.69 0.18
N GLY A 376 -22.23 -7.60 0.76
CA GLY A 376 -21.99 -7.14 2.12
C GLY A 376 -22.03 -5.62 2.29
N TRP A 377 -22.32 -5.16 3.49
CA TRP A 377 -22.39 -3.72 3.81
C TRP A 377 -21.27 -3.25 4.74
N ARG A 378 -20.33 -4.12 5.11
CA ARG A 378 -19.10 -3.70 5.80
C ARG A 378 -18.35 -2.71 4.91
N ARG A 379 -17.77 -1.67 5.50
CA ARG A 379 -16.86 -0.77 4.79
C ARG A 379 -15.77 -1.58 4.07
N PRO A 380 -15.51 -1.32 2.78
CA PRO A 380 -14.39 -1.93 2.09
C PRO A 380 -13.11 -1.41 2.73
N PHE A 381 -12.17 -2.30 3.06
CA PHE A 381 -10.93 -1.87 3.68
C PHE A 381 -10.10 -1.05 2.70
N VAL A 382 -9.81 -1.62 1.51
CA VAL A 382 -9.12 -0.91 0.44
C VAL A 382 -9.99 -0.81 -0.80
N THR A 383 -10.05 0.39 -1.39
CA THR A 383 -10.64 0.65 -2.70
C THR A 383 -9.51 1.00 -3.67
N HIS A 384 -9.23 0.13 -4.62
CA HIS A 384 -8.09 0.24 -5.52
C HIS A 384 -8.55 0.59 -6.94
N PHE A 385 -8.03 1.71 -7.44
CA PHE A 385 -8.40 2.29 -8.72
C PHE A 385 -7.62 1.68 -9.90
N THR A 386 -7.49 0.35 -9.90
CA THR A 386 -6.74 -0.40 -10.93
C THR A 386 -7.21 -0.01 -12.34
N GLY A 387 -6.24 0.40 -13.16
CA GLY A 387 -6.46 0.85 -14.53
C GLY A 387 -6.88 2.31 -14.68
N CYS A 388 -7.12 3.06 -13.60
CA CYS A 388 -7.39 4.50 -13.68
C CYS A 388 -6.14 5.34 -13.91
N GLN A 389 -4.96 4.84 -13.50
CA GLN A 389 -3.64 5.46 -13.72
C GLN A 389 -3.66 7.01 -13.56
N PRO A 390 -4.03 7.53 -12.38
CA PRO A 390 -4.32 8.95 -12.20
C PRO A 390 -3.15 9.87 -12.54
N CYS A 391 -1.93 9.35 -12.40
CA CYS A 391 -0.72 10.10 -12.69
C CYS A 391 -0.34 10.14 -14.17
N SER A 392 -0.25 8.99 -14.85
CA SER A 392 0.13 8.97 -16.27
C SER A 392 -0.97 9.52 -17.17
N GLY A 393 -2.24 9.34 -16.77
CA GLY A 393 -3.39 9.61 -17.62
C GLY A 393 -3.65 8.53 -18.68
N HIS A 394 -2.80 7.49 -18.78
CA HIS A 394 -2.94 6.37 -19.74
C HIS A 394 -3.94 5.32 -19.25
N ARG A 395 -5.16 5.76 -18.98
CA ARG A 395 -6.20 4.95 -18.35
C ARG A 395 -6.63 3.79 -19.24
N ASN A 396 -7.15 2.74 -18.62
CA ASN A 396 -7.87 1.69 -19.33
C ASN A 396 -9.06 2.31 -20.09
N GLU A 397 -9.19 1.97 -21.37
CA GLU A 397 -10.19 2.57 -22.27
C GLU A 397 -11.65 2.32 -21.84
N HIS A 398 -11.89 1.33 -20.97
CA HIS A 398 -13.21 1.09 -20.38
C HIS A 398 -13.63 2.13 -19.35
N TYR A 399 -12.72 2.99 -18.87
CA TYR A 399 -13.03 4.02 -17.88
C TYR A 399 -12.86 5.42 -18.47
N THR A 400 -13.83 6.29 -18.19
CA THR A 400 -13.66 7.71 -18.50
C THR A 400 -12.71 8.34 -17.48
N GLY A 401 -11.91 9.33 -17.89
CA GLY A 401 -11.08 10.09 -16.94
C GLY A 401 -11.91 10.69 -15.80
N LYS A 402 -13.10 11.20 -16.12
CA LYS A 402 -14.07 11.71 -15.15
C LYS A 402 -14.51 10.65 -14.14
N SER A 403 -14.88 9.44 -14.58
CA SER A 403 -15.34 8.39 -13.66
C SER A 403 -14.24 7.94 -12.71
N CYS A 404 -13.00 7.86 -13.18
CA CYS A 404 -11.86 7.56 -12.34
C CYS A 404 -11.58 8.66 -11.31
N ASP A 405 -11.49 9.92 -11.75
CA ASP A 405 -11.16 11.04 -10.87
C ASP A 405 -12.27 11.29 -9.84
N GLU A 406 -13.54 11.26 -10.26
CA GLU A 406 -14.67 11.33 -9.34
C GLU A 406 -14.73 10.12 -8.40
N GLY A 407 -14.43 8.92 -8.90
CA GLY A 407 -14.35 7.71 -8.09
C GLY A 407 -13.31 7.86 -6.97
N ILE A 408 -12.08 8.28 -7.32
CA ILE A 408 -10.99 8.52 -6.37
C ILE A 408 -11.42 9.56 -5.34
N ARG A 409 -11.98 10.69 -5.78
CA ARG A 409 -12.45 11.76 -4.88
C ARG A 409 -13.54 11.29 -3.92
N ARG A 410 -14.51 10.49 -4.40
CA ARG A 410 -15.56 9.90 -3.55
C ARG A 410 -14.98 8.97 -2.49
N ALA A 411 -14.05 8.10 -2.86
CA ALA A 411 -13.38 7.20 -1.93
C ALA A 411 -12.54 7.98 -0.89
N LEU A 412 -11.82 9.02 -1.33
CA LEU A 412 -11.05 9.89 -0.44
C LEU A 412 -11.95 10.65 0.54
N SER A 413 -13.03 11.30 0.08
CA SER A 413 -13.97 11.99 0.99
C SER A 413 -14.67 11.02 1.94
N PHE A 414 -14.98 9.79 1.48
CA PHE A 414 -15.55 8.75 2.33
C PHE A 414 -14.59 8.32 3.46
N ALA A 415 -13.30 8.19 3.17
CA ALA A 415 -12.28 7.91 4.17
C ALA A 415 -12.03 9.11 5.09
N ASP A 416 -11.91 10.30 4.51
CA ASP A 416 -11.61 11.54 5.25
C ASP A 416 -12.77 11.95 6.17
N ASP A 417 -14.03 11.66 5.82
CA ASP A 417 -15.18 11.83 6.72
C ASP A 417 -15.02 11.06 8.06
N GLN A 418 -14.34 9.90 8.04
CA GLN A 418 -14.07 9.11 9.24
C GLN A 418 -13.01 9.79 10.12
N VAL A 419 -12.03 10.44 9.50
CA VAL A 419 -10.97 11.22 10.18
C VAL A 419 -11.54 12.53 10.72
N LEU A 420 -12.17 13.33 9.85
CA LEU A 420 -12.76 14.63 10.16
C LEU A 420 -13.81 14.58 11.27
N ARG A 421 -14.46 13.43 11.48
CA ARG A 421 -15.41 13.23 12.58
C ARG A 421 -14.78 13.52 13.95
N ALA A 422 -13.53 13.14 14.18
CA ALA A 422 -12.82 13.43 15.43
C ALA A 422 -12.62 14.94 15.67
N TYR A 423 -12.60 15.71 14.59
CA TYR A 423 -12.49 17.18 14.59
C TYR A 423 -13.87 17.86 14.58
N GLY A 424 -14.97 17.09 14.56
CA GLY A 424 -16.32 17.61 14.51
C GLY A 424 -16.75 18.13 13.14
N PHE A 425 -16.15 17.65 12.05
CA PHE A 425 -16.47 18.04 10.68
C PHE A 425 -16.80 16.84 9.79
N ARG A 426 -17.38 17.14 8.64
CA ARG A 426 -17.63 16.20 7.54
C ARG A 426 -17.64 16.94 6.21
N HIS A 427 -17.25 16.31 5.11
CA HIS A 427 -17.46 16.87 3.77
C HIS A 427 -18.94 17.22 3.52
N ALA A 428 -19.20 18.36 2.89
CA ALA A 428 -20.56 18.80 2.53
C ALA A 428 -21.21 17.92 1.44
N GLY A 429 -20.41 17.10 0.77
CA GLY A 429 -20.86 16.13 -0.23
C GLY A 429 -19.68 15.31 -0.76
N PRO A 430 -19.94 14.20 -1.47
CA PRO A 430 -18.92 13.21 -1.82
C PRO A 430 -17.90 13.68 -2.88
N LEU A 431 -18.10 14.86 -3.48
CA LEU A 431 -17.17 15.52 -4.41
C LEU A 431 -16.87 16.96 -3.97
N SER A 432 -17.22 17.33 -2.74
CA SER A 432 -17.03 18.68 -2.20
C SER A 432 -15.76 18.74 -1.37
N ASP A 433 -14.88 19.69 -1.69
CA ASP A 433 -13.72 19.98 -0.85
C ASP A 433 -14.11 20.84 0.39
N ALA A 434 -15.32 21.43 0.40
CA ALA A 434 -15.86 22.12 1.57
C ALA A 434 -16.39 21.12 2.61
N VAL A 435 -16.20 21.46 3.89
CA VAL A 435 -16.67 20.70 5.05
C VAL A 435 -17.73 21.49 5.82
N SER A 436 -18.57 20.79 6.59
CA SER A 436 -19.58 21.34 7.48
C SER A 436 -19.41 20.79 8.91
N PRO A 437 -19.69 21.59 9.96
CA PRO A 437 -19.68 21.10 11.33
C PRO A 437 -20.72 19.98 11.53
N LEU A 438 -20.34 18.94 12.27
CA LEU A 438 -21.25 17.88 12.71
C LEU A 438 -22.04 18.33 13.96
N PRO A 439 -23.33 17.99 14.07
CA PRO A 439 -24.11 18.18 15.29
C PRO A 439 -23.45 17.55 16.53
N PHE A 440 -23.84 17.99 17.72
CA PHE A 440 -23.52 17.27 18.95
C PHE A 440 -24.14 15.86 18.90
N ASP A 441 -23.37 14.85 19.35
CA ASP A 441 -23.74 13.43 19.29
C ASP A 441 -24.17 12.93 17.89
N HIS A 442 -23.45 13.34 16.84
CA HIS A 442 -23.66 12.84 15.48
C HIS A 442 -23.37 11.33 15.36
N PRO A 443 -24.21 10.55 14.64
CA PRO A 443 -25.47 10.96 14.01
C PRO A 443 -26.58 11.21 15.03
N THR A 444 -27.31 12.32 14.88
CA THR A 444 -28.41 12.68 15.78
C THR A 444 -29.45 11.55 15.79
N GLN A 445 -29.96 11.20 16.98
CA GLN A 445 -31.09 10.28 17.07
C GLN A 445 -32.23 10.84 16.24
N THR A 446 -32.87 9.99 15.44
CA THR A 446 -34.17 10.33 14.86
C THR A 446 -35.11 10.57 16.03
N ALA A 447 -35.72 11.75 16.06
CA ALA A 447 -36.71 12.14 17.06
C ALA A 447 -37.89 11.15 17.13
#